data_AF-A0A4V1ZWC7-F1
#
_entry.id   AF-A0A4V1ZWC7-F1
#
_cell.length_a   1.000
_cell.length_b   1.000
_cell.length_c   1.000
_cell.angle_alpha   90.00
_cell.angle_beta   90.00
_cell.angle_gamma   90.00
#
_symmetry.space_group_name_H-M   'P 1'
#
loop_
_entity.id
_entity.type
_entity.pdbx_description
1 polymer ?
#
loop_
_entity_poly.entity_id
_entity_poly.type
_entity_poly.pdbx_seq_one_letter_code
_entity_poly.pdbx_strand_id
1 'polypeptide(L)' 'MTDDNLWTARELSRFLQYSESTICRLVSQDPSKLPPRVGGLGRPRWVPEVARAWALENSIPPRGAGGRPRGS' A
#
# COMPACT_ATOMS: atom_id res chain seq x y z
N MET A 1 22.57 -9.26 0.37
CA MET A 1 21.46 -8.54 -0.30
C MET A 1 20.44 -8.24 0.77
N THR A 2 20.19 -6.96 1.01
CA THR A 2 19.70 -6.39 2.28
C THR A 2 18.18 -6.55 2.39
N ASP A 3 17.73 -7.52 3.20
CA ASP A 3 16.30 -7.71 3.60
C ASP A 3 15.76 -6.52 4.44
N ASP A 4 16.62 -5.57 4.80
CA ASP A 4 16.39 -4.54 5.80
C ASP A 4 15.48 -3.37 5.36
N ASN A 5 14.89 -3.44 4.16
CA ASN A 5 14.08 -2.35 3.63
C ASN A 5 12.73 -2.81 3.09
N LEU A 6 12.21 -3.94 3.58
CA LEU A 6 10.85 -4.36 3.25
C LEU A 6 9.83 -3.57 4.06
N TRP A 7 8.91 -2.92 3.37
CA TRP A 7 7.81 -2.21 4.00
C TRP A 7 6.87 -3.16 4.72
N THR A 8 6.55 -2.77 5.93
CA THR A 8 5.45 -3.31 6.71
C THR A 8 4.11 -2.76 6.22
N ALA A 9 3.00 -3.35 6.69
CA ALA A 9 1.66 -2.84 6.40
C ALA A 9 1.52 -1.35 6.78
N ARG A 10 2.20 -0.92 7.85
CA ARG A 10 2.20 0.47 8.32
C ARG A 10 2.89 1.43 7.37
N GLU A 11 4.02 1.02 6.80
CA GLU A 11 4.77 1.85 5.84
C GLU A 11 4.05 1.93 4.50
N LEU A 12 3.53 0.79 4.03
CA LEU A 12 2.71 0.76 2.83
C LEU A 12 1.45 1.62 3.01
N SER A 13 0.81 1.56 4.18
CA SER A 13 -0.38 2.38 4.44
C SER A 13 -0.05 3.87 4.43
N ARG A 14 1.11 4.29 4.96
CA ARG A 14 1.57 5.68 4.87
C ARG A 14 1.82 6.13 3.44
N PHE A 15 2.41 5.27 2.62
CA PHE A 15 2.70 5.57 1.22
C PHE A 15 1.43 5.67 0.38
N LEU A 16 0.54 4.68 0.50
CA LEU A 16 -0.74 4.64 -0.21
C LEU A 16 -1.82 5.54 0.42
N GLN A 17 -1.51 6.22 1.53
CA GLN A 17 -2.45 7.05 2.29
C GLN A 17 -3.69 6.28 2.75
N TYR A 18 -3.52 5.01 3.10
CA TYR A 18 -4.54 4.16 3.71
C TYR A 18 -4.30 3.99 5.21
N SER A 19 -5.35 3.57 5.91
CA SER A 19 -5.22 3.07 7.28
C SER A 19 -4.57 1.68 7.27
N GLU A 20 -3.78 1.36 8.28
CA GLU A 20 -3.16 0.04 8.43
C GLU A 20 -4.22 -1.08 8.43
N SER A 21 -5.37 -0.85 9.08
CA SER A 21 -6.53 -1.76 9.06
C SER A 21 -7.08 -2.00 7.66
N THR A 22 -7.07 -0.98 6.80
CA THR A 22 -7.49 -1.09 5.39
C THR A 22 -6.53 -1.97 4.63
N ILE A 23 -5.22 -1.80 4.82
CA ILE A 23 -4.20 -2.69 4.21
C ILE A 23 -4.42 -4.14 4.67
N CYS A 24 -4.51 -4.40 5.97
CA CYS A 24 -4.77 -5.76 6.48
C CYS A 24 -6.06 -6.37 5.92
N ARG A 25 -7.12 -5.57 5.78
CA ARG A 25 -8.38 -6.02 5.18
C ARG A 25 -8.22 -6.34 3.70
N LEU A 26 -7.56 -5.48 2.93
CA LEU A 26 -7.33 -5.67 1.50
C LEU A 26 -6.42 -6.89 1.24
N VAL A 27 -5.42 -7.14 2.08
CA VAL A 27 -4.60 -8.35 1.99
C VAL A 27 -5.43 -9.64 2.02
N SER A 28 -6.51 -9.66 2.81
CA SER A 28 -7.38 -10.83 2.95
C SER A 28 -8.56 -10.86 1.97
N GLN A 29 -9.16 -9.70 1.69
CA GLN A 29 -10.38 -9.61 0.87
C GLN A 29 -10.08 -9.42 -0.61
N ASP A 30 -9.05 -8.64 -0.95
CA ASP A 30 -8.82 -8.19 -2.32
C ASP A 30 -7.34 -7.82 -2.53
N PRO A 31 -6.43 -8.82 -2.53
CA PRO A 31 -4.99 -8.58 -2.59
C PRO A 31 -4.54 -7.93 -3.91
N SER A 32 -5.36 -8.01 -4.97
CA SER A 32 -5.10 -7.35 -6.26
C SER A 32 -5.12 -5.81 -6.16
N LYS A 33 -5.74 -5.24 -5.13
CA LYS A 33 -5.72 -3.79 -4.85
C LYS A 33 -4.49 -3.32 -4.09
N LEU A 34 -3.53 -4.22 -3.85
CA LEU A 34 -2.28 -3.92 -3.19
C LEU A 34 -1.11 -4.33 -4.08
N PRO A 35 0.07 -3.72 -3.87
CA PRO A 35 1.27 -4.20 -4.54
C PRO A 35 1.55 -5.66 -4.16
N PRO A 36 2.23 -6.41 -5.04
CA PRO A 36 2.57 -7.80 -4.78
C PRO A 36 3.47 -7.88 -3.54
N ARG A 37 3.02 -8.69 -2.57
CA ARG A 37 3.73 -8.94 -1.33
C ARG A 37 4.81 -10.00 -1.53
N VAL A 38 5.86 -9.91 -0.73
CA VAL A 38 6.89 -10.95 -0.66
C VAL A 38 6.28 -12.21 -0.03
N GLY A 39 6.24 -13.29 -0.80
CA GLY A 39 5.78 -14.60 -0.34
C GLY A 39 6.81 -15.29 0.56
N GLY A 40 6.39 -16.29 1.33
CA GLY A 40 7.29 -17.08 2.18
C GLY A 40 7.63 -16.44 3.54
N LEU A 41 7.13 -15.23 3.82
CA LEU A 41 7.25 -14.58 5.12
C LEU A 41 5.95 -14.77 5.91
N GLY A 42 6.06 -15.06 7.21
CA GLY A 42 4.91 -15.22 8.11
C GLY A 42 4.09 -13.92 8.34
N ARG A 43 4.55 -12.78 7.81
CA ARG A 43 3.85 -11.50 7.84
C ARG A 43 3.90 -10.84 6.46
N PRO A 44 2.81 -10.17 6.03
CA PRO A 44 2.79 -9.49 4.75
C PRO A 44 3.80 -8.35 4.75
N ARG A 45 4.74 -8.40 3.79
CA ARG A 45 5.78 -7.40 3.55
C ARG A 45 5.84 -7.04 2.08
N TRP A 46 6.29 -5.82 1.78
CA TRP A 46 6.35 -5.29 0.42
C TRP A 46 7.72 -4.72 0.11
N VAL A 47 8.17 -4.90 -1.13
CA VAL A 47 9.39 -4.24 -1.61
C VAL A 47 9.03 -2.79 -1.97
N PRO A 48 9.72 -1.77 -1.42
CA PRO A 48 9.41 -0.37 -1.68
C PRO A 48 9.44 -0.02 -3.16
N GLU A 49 10.43 -0.51 -3.89
CA GLU A 49 10.58 -0.26 -5.33
C GLU A 49 9.39 -0.81 -6.12
N VAL A 50 8.96 -2.03 -5.79
CA VAL A 50 7.80 -2.67 -6.41
C VAL A 50 6.50 -1.95 -6.04
N ALA A 51 6.36 -1.54 -4.78
CA ALA A 51 5.19 -0.77 -4.33
C ALA A 51 5.07 0.59 -5.03
N ARG A 52 6.20 1.27 -5.26
CA ARG A 52 6.25 2.53 -6.02
C ARG A 52 5.88 2.31 -7.48
N ALA A 53 6.48 1.31 -8.14
CA ALA A 53 6.17 0.98 -9.53
C ALA A 53 4.69 0.62 -9.72
N TRP A 54 4.15 -0.20 -8.82
CA TRP A 54 2.73 -0.56 -8.82
C TRP A 54 1.82 0.66 -8.63
N ALA A 55 2.16 1.58 -7.72
CA ALA A 55 1.36 2.79 -7.50
C ALA A 55 1.36 3.74 -8.71
N LEU A 56 2.49 3.82 -9.43
CA LEU A 56 2.58 4.55 -10.71
C LEU A 56 1.67 3.92 -11.77
N GLU A 57 1.71 2.60 -11.92
CA GLU A 57 0.90 1.88 -12.91
C GLU A 57 -0.60 1.91 -12.60
N ASN A 58 -0.97 1.85 -11.32
CA ASN A 58 -2.36 1.93 -10.89
C ASN A 58 -2.86 3.38 -10.79
N SER A 59 -2.02 4.37 -11.14
CA SER A 59 -2.32 5.80 -11.04
C SER A 59 -3.00 6.15 -9.72
N ILE A 60 -2.55 5.56 -8.61
CA ILE A 60 -3.05 5.95 -7.29
C ILE A 60 -2.29 7.22 -6.92
N PRO A 61 -2.89 8.41 -7.06
CA PRO A 61 -2.22 9.60 -6.59
C PRO A 61 -2.00 9.43 -5.08
N PRO A 62 -0.85 9.87 -4.52
CA PRO A 62 -0.76 10.06 -3.08
C PRO A 62 -1.87 11.06 -2.74
N ARG A 63 -2.98 10.56 -2.20
CA ARG A 63 -4.23 11.32 -2.09
C ARG A 63 -4.12 12.30 -0.91
N GLY A 64 -3.22 13.28 -1.04
CA GLY A 64 -3.33 14.54 -0.34
C GLY A 64 -4.41 15.37 -1.01
N ALA A 65 -5.36 15.88 -0.22
CA ALA A 65 -6.29 16.94 -0.61
C ALA A 65 -7.30 16.60 -1.74
N GLY A 66 -8.19 15.63 -1.48
CA GLY A 66 -9.50 15.58 -2.14
C GLY A 66 -10.56 16.11 -1.19
N GLY A 67 -10.55 17.42 -0.93
CA GLY A 67 -11.56 18.09 -0.12
C GLY A 67 -12.96 17.66 -0.54
N ARG A 68 -13.78 17.26 0.42
CA ARG A 68 -15.22 17.09 0.23
C ARG A 68 -15.74 18.43 -0.34
N PRO A 69 -16.30 18.51 -1.55
CA PRO A 69 -17.03 19.70 -1.92
C PRO A 69 -18.16 19.83 -0.90
N ARG A 70 -18.09 20.86 -0.05
CA ARG A 70 -19.25 21.27 0.75
C ARG A 70 -20.23 21.84 -0.26
N GLY A 71 -21.12 20.98 -0.72
CA GLY A 71 -22.20 21.36 -1.62
C GLY A 71 -23.24 22.18 -0.87
N SER A 72 -23.46 23.37 -1.42
CA SER A 72 -24.72 24.14 -1.55
C SER A 72 -25.44 24.59 -0.29
#